data_AF-A0A937ZWQ5-F1
#
_entry.id   AF-A0A937ZWQ5-F1
#
_cell.length_a   1.000
_cell.length_b   1.000
_cell.length_c   1.000
_cell.angle_alpha   90.00
_cell.angle_beta   90.00
_cell.angle_gamma   90.00
#
_symmetry.space_group_name_H-M   'P 1'
#
loop_
_entity.id
_entity.type
_entity.pdbx_description
1 polymer ?
#
loop_
_entity_poly.entity_id
_entity_poly.type
_entity_poly.pdbx_seq_one_letter_code
_entity_poly.pdbx_strand_id
1 'polypeptide(L)'
;MIGGGVNGAGIARLAVDLREAHPFLTQEEATQIARAYGTRAHVWLGDATKREGLGRDFGHGLSQAEIDYLVSAEWAQTAEDVLWRRTKLGLRLDAPQQAVLADYLDG
;
A
#
# COMPACT_ATOMS: atom_id res chain seq x y z
N MET A 1 14.03 -5.69 21.44
CA MET A 1 14.34 -4.75 20.33
C MET A 1 13.07 -3.93 20.13
N ILE A 2 13.01 -2.71 20.68
CA ILE A 2 11.78 -1.90 20.74
C ILE A 2 11.66 -1.11 19.44
N GLY A 3 10.50 -1.23 18.77
CA GLY A 3 10.21 -0.62 17.49
C GLY A 3 10.32 0.91 17.52
N GLY A 4 11.11 1.44 16.57
CA GLY A 4 11.15 2.86 16.26
C GLY A 4 9.84 3.28 15.60
N GLY A 5 8.81 3.52 16.41
CA GLY A 5 7.59 4.18 15.96
C GLY A 5 7.92 5.63 15.62
N VAL A 6 7.84 5.99 14.34
CA VAL A 6 7.86 7.38 13.91
C VAL A 6 6.76 8.13 14.67
N ASN A 7 7.14 9.17 15.41
CA ASN A 7 6.18 10.04 16.08
C ASN A 7 5.33 10.80 15.04
N GLY A 8 4.26 11.48 15.47
CA GLY A 8 3.36 12.19 14.55
C GLY A 8 4.07 13.21 13.64
N ALA A 9 5.16 13.82 14.12
CA ALA A 9 6.01 14.71 13.32
C ALA A 9 6.81 13.94 12.24
N GLY A 10 7.33 12.76 12.56
CA GLY A 10 8.00 11.88 11.60
C GLY A 10 7.07 11.38 10.51
N ILE A 11 5.82 11.06 10.85
CA ILE A 11 4.78 10.70 9.86
C ILE A 11 4.48 11.85 8.91
N ALA A 12 4.32 13.07 9.44
CA ALA A 12 4.04 14.24 8.62
C ALA A 12 5.20 14.53 7.65
N ARG A 13 6.44 14.40 8.14
CA ARG A 13 7.64 14.55 7.31
C ARG A 13 7.67 13.51 6.18
N LEU A 14 7.50 12.24 6.53
CA LEU A 14 7.49 11.14 5.56
C LEU A 14 6.39 11.32 4.51
N ALA A 15 5.19 11.76 4.91
CA ALA A 15 4.10 12.03 3.97
C ALA A 15 4.44 13.15 2.97
N VAL A 16 5.20 14.18 3.39
CA VAL A 16 5.71 15.21 2.48
C VAL A 16 6.73 14.61 1.52
N ASP A 17 7.71 13.88 2.04
CA ASP A 17 8.77 13.25 1.24
C ASP A 17 8.18 12.29 0.18
N LEU A 18 7.17 11.49 0.56
CA LEU A 18 6.44 10.60 -0.35
C LEU A 18 5.72 11.37 -1.46
N ARG A 19 5.10 12.52 -1.16
CA ARG A 19 4.40 13.30 -2.17
C ARG A 19 5.36 14.02 -3.13
N GLU A 20 6.53 14.42 -2.64
CA GLU A 20 7.57 14.99 -3.51
C GLU A 20 8.09 13.95 -4.51
N ALA A 21 8.29 12.70 -4.07
CA ALA A 21 8.69 11.60 -4.95
C ALA A 21 7.55 11.11 -5.86
N HIS A 22 6.31 11.13 -5.36
CA HIS A 22 5.14 10.56 -6.01
C HIS A 22 4.03 11.62 -6.15
N PRO A 23 4.12 12.53 -7.15
CA PRO A 23 3.24 13.69 -7.26
C PRO A 23 1.76 13.35 -7.52
N PHE A 24 1.45 12.11 -7.83
CA PHE A 24 0.08 11.62 -8.00
C PHE A 24 -0.64 11.29 -6.68
N LEU A 25 0.10 11.22 -5.57
CA LEU A 25 -0.47 11.00 -4.24
C LEU A 25 -1.06 12.30 -3.69
N THR A 26 -2.29 12.23 -3.22
CA THR A 26 -2.88 13.31 -2.41
C THR A 26 -2.20 13.37 -1.03
N GLN A 27 -2.31 14.51 -0.34
CA GLN A 27 -1.81 14.64 1.03
C GLN A 27 -2.43 13.58 1.96
N GLU A 28 -3.70 13.24 1.77
CA GLU A 28 -4.38 12.24 2.58
C GLU A 28 -3.83 10.84 2.33
N GLU A 29 -3.69 10.43 1.06
CA GLU A 29 -3.10 9.14 0.70
C GLU A 29 -1.67 9.00 1.22
N ALA A 30 -0.82 10.02 1.00
CA ALA A 30 0.56 9.99 1.49
C ALA A 30 0.63 9.87 3.02
N THR A 31 -0.30 10.50 3.74
CA THR A 31 -0.38 10.38 5.21
C THR A 31 -0.86 8.99 5.64
N GLN A 32 -1.86 8.43 4.97
CA GLN A 32 -2.36 7.09 5.26
C GLN A 32 -1.26 6.04 5.00
N ILE A 33 -0.57 6.14 3.86
CA ILE A 33 0.56 5.28 3.49
C ILE A 33 1.70 5.42 4.51
N ALA A 34 2.10 6.65 4.87
CA ALA A 34 3.13 6.88 5.87
C ALA A 34 2.78 6.25 7.23
N ARG A 35 1.51 6.27 7.64
CA ARG A 35 1.03 5.64 8.88
C ARG A 35 1.00 4.12 8.79
N ALA A 36 0.60 3.56 7.66
CA ALA A 36 0.46 2.12 7.46
C ALA A 36 1.82 1.44 7.29
N TYR A 37 2.68 2.01 6.44
CA TYR A 37 3.92 1.38 6.00
C TYR A 37 5.17 2.04 6.58
N GLY A 38 5.09 3.29 7.04
CA GLY A 38 6.29 4.04 7.40
C GLY A 38 7.25 4.14 6.21
N THR A 39 8.55 4.10 6.47
CA THR A 39 9.58 4.21 5.43
C THR A 39 9.56 3.08 4.41
N ARG A 40 8.89 1.96 4.71
CA ARG A 40 8.67 0.85 3.77
C ARG A 40 7.83 1.26 2.56
N ALA A 41 7.08 2.36 2.65
CA ALA A 41 6.31 2.91 1.53
C ALA A 41 7.17 3.13 0.28
N HIS A 42 8.41 3.60 0.45
CA HIS A 42 9.33 3.81 -0.67
C HIS A 42 9.69 2.53 -1.42
N VAL A 43 9.63 1.37 -0.76
CA VAL A 43 10.02 0.09 -1.38
C VAL A 43 9.03 -0.29 -2.48
N TRP A 44 7.73 -0.13 -2.22
CA TRP A 44 6.69 -0.55 -3.15
C TRP A 44 6.22 0.56 -4.07
N LEU A 45 6.28 1.83 -3.63
CA LEU A 45 6.05 2.96 -4.53
C LEU A 45 7.20 3.13 -5.53
N GLY A 46 8.40 2.65 -5.18
CA GLY A 46 9.58 2.62 -6.07
C GLY A 46 9.90 3.99 -6.66
N ASP A 47 10.08 4.04 -7.98
CA ASP A 47 10.30 5.28 -8.75
C ASP A 47 9.03 5.74 -9.50
N ALA A 48 7.85 5.23 -9.11
CA ALA A 48 6.62 5.54 -9.82
C ALA A 48 6.31 7.05 -9.70
N THR A 49 6.17 7.75 -10.83
CA THR A 49 5.76 9.17 -10.83
C THR A 49 4.30 9.37 -11.21
N LYS A 50 3.59 8.28 -11.55
CA LYS A 50 2.16 8.26 -11.90
C LYS A 50 1.51 6.97 -11.39
N ARG A 51 0.19 6.97 -11.22
CA ARG A 51 -0.57 5.80 -10.71
C ARG A 51 -0.40 4.57 -11.59
N GLU A 52 -0.30 4.76 -12.89
CA GLU A 52 -0.10 3.67 -13.86
C GLU A 52 1.24 2.95 -13.64
N GLY A 53 2.22 3.62 -13.02
CA GLY A 53 3.50 3.04 -12.66
C GLY A 53 3.41 2.02 -11.51
N LEU A 54 2.29 2.00 -10.76
CA LEU A 54 2.03 1.03 -9.70
C LEU A 54 1.35 -0.25 -10.22
N GLY A 55 1.11 -0.34 -11.53
CA GLY A 55 0.45 -1.47 -12.17
C GLY A 55 -1.07 -1.40 -12.06
N ARG A 56 -1.70 -2.57 -11.92
CA ARG A 56 -3.16 -2.70 -11.84
C ARG A 56 -3.72 -2.05 -10.57
N ASP A 57 -4.82 -1.31 -10.70
CA ASP A 57 -5.63 -0.84 -9.57
C ASP A 57 -6.71 -1.88 -9.23
N PHE A 58 -6.70 -2.37 -8.00
CA PHE A 58 -7.67 -3.33 -7.46
C PHE A 58 -8.82 -2.63 -6.73
N GLY A 59 -8.76 -1.30 -6.60
CA GLY A 59 -9.77 -0.47 -5.96
C GLY A 59 -9.32 0.08 -4.61
N HIS A 60 -9.91 1.21 -4.20
CA HIS A 60 -9.66 1.87 -2.92
C HIS A 60 -8.19 2.22 -2.63
N GLY A 61 -7.38 2.38 -3.68
CA GLY A 61 -5.95 2.70 -3.58
C GLY A 61 -5.04 1.47 -3.47
N LEU A 62 -5.60 0.24 -3.51
CA LEU A 62 -4.82 -0.99 -3.53
C LEU A 62 -4.23 -1.21 -4.92
N SER A 63 -2.92 -1.09 -5.03
CA SER A 63 -2.20 -1.26 -6.29
C SER A 63 -1.49 -2.60 -6.38
N GLN A 64 -1.18 -3.03 -7.60
CA GLN A 64 -0.40 -4.24 -7.84
C GLN A 64 0.96 -4.20 -7.14
N ALA A 65 1.69 -3.08 -7.23
CA ALA A 65 2.98 -2.92 -6.58
C ALA A 65 2.90 -3.07 -5.05
N GLU A 66 1.82 -2.58 -4.44
CA GLU A 66 1.56 -2.77 -3.01
C GLU A 66 1.30 -4.24 -2.67
N ILE A 67 0.53 -4.96 -3.49
CA ILE A 67 0.28 -6.39 -3.32
C ILE A 67 1.58 -7.18 -3.48
N ASP A 68 2.34 -6.97 -4.54
CA ASP A 68 3.64 -7.62 -4.79
C ASP A 68 4.59 -7.42 -3.61
N TYR A 69 4.55 -6.23 -3.02
CA TYR A 69 5.29 -5.93 -1.81
C TYR A 69 4.80 -6.72 -0.58
N LEU A 70 3.48 -6.81 -0.37
CA LEU A 70 2.91 -7.58 0.73
C LEU A 70 3.20 -9.09 0.57
N VAL A 71 3.17 -9.63 -0.64
CA VAL A 71 3.52 -11.02 -0.93
C VAL A 71 5.01 -11.26 -0.64
N SER A 72 5.89 -10.41 -1.18
CA SER A 72 7.34 -10.59 -1.08
C SER A 72 7.91 -10.29 0.31
N ALA A 73 7.45 -9.23 0.97
CA ALA A 73 8.01 -8.75 2.24
C ALA A 73 7.24 -9.26 3.47
N GLU A 74 5.96 -9.61 3.33
CA GLU A 74 5.11 -10.00 4.46
C GLU A 74 4.51 -11.41 4.34
N TRP A 75 4.89 -12.17 3.29
CA TRP A 75 4.38 -13.50 2.98
C TRP A 75 2.86 -13.59 2.97
N ALA A 76 2.18 -12.55 2.47
CA ALA A 76 0.75 -12.62 2.22
C ALA A 76 0.51 -13.60 1.06
N GLN A 77 -0.06 -14.78 1.34
CA GLN A 77 -0.28 -15.82 0.33
C GLN A 77 -1.72 -15.86 -0.18
N THR A 78 -2.64 -15.13 0.46
CA THR A 78 -4.07 -15.15 0.13
C THR A 78 -4.64 -13.74 0.05
N ALA A 79 -5.69 -13.56 -0.74
CA ALA A 79 -6.44 -12.30 -0.79
C ALA A 79 -6.98 -11.93 0.60
N GLU A 80 -7.37 -12.91 1.41
CA GLU A 80 -7.81 -12.66 2.79
C GLU A 80 -6.69 -12.09 3.68
N ASP A 81 -5.46 -12.57 3.56
CA ASP A 81 -4.33 -12.03 4.33
C ASP A 81 -4.04 -10.58 3.94
N VAL A 82 -4.07 -10.26 2.64
CA VAL A 82 -3.89 -8.90 2.14
C VAL A 82 -5.03 -8.00 2.64
N LEU A 83 -6.28 -8.43 2.50
CA LEU A 83 -7.46 -7.60 2.75
C LEU A 83 -7.79 -7.43 4.22
N TRP A 84 -7.64 -8.47 5.04
CA TRP A 84 -8.09 -8.46 6.44
C TRP A 84 -6.96 -8.28 7.44
N ARG A 85 -5.76 -8.79 7.15
CA ARG A 85 -4.63 -8.71 8.09
C ARG A 85 -3.72 -7.53 7.85
N ARG A 86 -3.44 -7.18 6.59
CA ARG A 86 -2.41 -6.17 6.24
C ARG A 86 -2.98 -4.80 5.92
N THR A 87 -4.00 -4.73 5.07
CA THR A 87 -4.55 -3.44 4.60
C THR A 87 -5.86 -3.04 5.29
N LYS A 88 -6.63 -4.02 5.80
CA LYS A 88 -8.00 -3.84 6.31
C LYS A 88 -8.98 -3.28 5.28
N LEU A 89 -8.68 -3.44 3.99
CA LEU A 89 -9.54 -3.00 2.89
C LEU A 89 -10.66 -3.99 2.54
N GLY A 90 -10.72 -5.16 3.20
CA GLY A 90 -11.79 -6.15 2.97
C GLY A 90 -13.21 -5.66 3.21
N LEU A 91 -13.40 -4.58 3.98
CA LEU A 91 -14.70 -3.93 4.17
C LEU A 91 -15.05 -2.89 3.10
N ARG A 92 -14.08 -2.51 2.27
CA ARG A 92 -14.23 -1.46 1.24
C ARG A 92 -14.35 -2.05 -0.15
N LEU A 93 -13.53 -3.06 -0.48
CA LEU A 93 -13.61 -3.73 -1.77
C LEU A 93 -14.91 -4.54 -1.90
N ASP A 94 -15.56 -4.41 -3.05
CA ASP A 94 -16.73 -5.22 -3.38
C ASP A 94 -16.35 -6.67 -3.75
N ALA A 95 -17.35 -7.57 -3.78
CA ALA A 95 -17.09 -8.98 -4.05
C ALA A 95 -16.39 -9.24 -5.42
N PRO A 96 -16.74 -8.53 -6.52
CA PRO A 96 -15.99 -8.62 -7.77
C PRO A 96 -14.50 -8.23 -7.62
N GLN A 97 -14.18 -7.14 -6.91
CA GLN A 97 -12.81 -6.70 -6.69
C GLN A 97 -12.02 -7.70 -5.83
N GLN A 98 -12.66 -8.28 -4.81
CA GLN A 98 -12.04 -9.33 -4.00
C GLN A 98 -11.73 -10.59 -4.83
N ALA A 99 -12.62 -10.97 -5.75
CA ALA A 99 -12.39 -12.10 -6.65
C ALA A 99 -11.24 -11.84 -7.62
N VAL A 100 -11.12 -10.62 -8.17
CA VAL A 100 -9.98 -10.24 -9.04
C VAL A 100 -8.65 -10.30 -8.28
N LEU A 101 -8.65 -9.90 -7.00
CA LEU A 101 -7.46 -10.01 -6.15
C LEU A 101 -7.09 -11.48 -5.86
N ALA A 102 -8.08 -12.33 -5.60
CA ALA A 102 -7.86 -13.75 -5.37
C ALA A 102 -7.26 -14.43 -6.62
N ASP A 103 -7.86 -14.21 -7.79
CA ASP A 103 -7.35 -14.72 -9.07
C ASP A 103 -5.91 -14.26 -9.36
N TYR A 104 -5.59 -13.02 -9.00
CA TYR A 104 -4.24 -12.48 -9.15
C TYR A 104 -3.20 -13.15 -8.24
N LEU A 105 -3.59 -13.58 -7.03
CA LEU A 105 -2.69 -14.22 -6.07
C LEU A 105 -2.57 -15.74 -6.28
N ASP A 106 -3.58 -16.37 -6.88
CA ASP A 106 -3.60 -17.81 -7.19
C ASP A 106 -2.92 -18.16 -8.53
N GLY A 107 -2.64 -17.16 -9.38
CA GLY A 107 -1.99 -17.31 -10.69
C GLY A 107 -0.46 -17.24 -10.67
#